data_AF-A0A3A1X5F2-F1
#
_entry.id   AF-A0A3A1X5F2-F1
#
_cell.length_a   1.000
_cell.length_b   1.000
_cell.length_c   1.000
_cell.angle_alpha   90.00
_cell.angle_beta   90.00
_cell.angle_gamma   90.00
#
_symmetry.space_group_name_H-M   'P 1'
#
loop_
_entity.id
_entity.type
_entity.pdbx_description
1 polymer ?
#
loop_
_entity_poly.entity_id
_entity_poly.type
_entity_poly.pdbx_seq_one_letter_code
_entity_poly.pdbx_strand_id
1 'polypeptide(L)'
;SADGSMQVKINGSKRFMFSPNDDGWYDLITPYVPLLRSAADIRYEIMDENASKVLRVLGEDHNVSRPTLPSAADSMGHEGVNGRFDGKRYDPKIAQFVRFEDGNYVYRIQARLGKGFQWQNYDMKFALDTHGPNVNVSDRDSNGVVTITLSDNLSEDPGLPVIRRVGDDDVFKYDDATGCTLDKVHHKRVCKINVGNTTPFISVVAKDAGMNGTRVVKVFANKDHKIFISRRKEMDGKMVGTSVVHDNKLNLEGYVSDDVKSMKVLASYKRYDGKIVNQTVKVNLNKAPKFTTDNIKIVRGENTVKVLGFSDDKCKTQIASEEFTLTYNPERPRISVTNTDTGDSDGNLPVASDGSVTIKGKVKDSSEPKQKLELTIRYQVDKVKQAAGSTDPGSSNSSSESADDVDDTETKEDPVTINSDGTFEVTVKPSAKAYQVTLCASNGQNLKIKSVKLQGRNEPNFMEVSNGVFYPSNVTPLGANIWMINPITAGPSLDSFTLQGTVG
;
A
#
# COMPACT_ATOMS: atom_id res chain seq x y z
N SER A 1 20.19 -1.48 -11.09
CA SER A 1 19.55 -0.17 -11.25
C SER A 1 18.07 -0.34 -10.98
N ALA A 2 17.54 0.47 -10.07
CA ALA A 2 16.17 0.41 -9.56
C ALA A 2 15.37 1.63 -10.09
N ASP A 3 15.30 1.77 -11.40
CA ASP A 3 14.59 2.85 -12.10
C ASP A 3 13.32 2.38 -12.81
N GLY A 4 12.80 1.20 -12.48
CA GLY A 4 11.64 0.63 -13.20
C GLY A 4 11.91 0.38 -14.69
N SER A 5 13.17 0.53 -15.14
CA SER A 5 13.54 0.30 -16.53
C SER A 5 13.69 -1.20 -16.79
N MET A 6 13.02 -1.66 -17.84
CA MET A 6 13.15 -3.05 -18.29
C MET A 6 14.46 -3.23 -19.04
N GLN A 7 15.24 -4.23 -18.64
CA GLN A 7 16.43 -4.66 -19.37
C GLN A 7 16.01 -5.43 -20.63
N VAL A 8 16.31 -4.87 -21.80
CA VAL A 8 16.11 -5.55 -23.09
C VAL A 8 17.17 -6.65 -23.23
N LYS A 9 16.81 -7.91 -22.96
CA LYS A 9 17.67 -9.05 -23.29
C LYS A 9 17.63 -9.33 -24.80
N ILE A 10 18.78 -9.18 -25.44
CA ILE A 10 19.03 -9.45 -26.85
C ILE A 10 18.99 -10.97 -27.09
N ASN A 11 17.84 -11.48 -27.54
CA ASN A 11 17.68 -12.47 -28.61
C ASN A 11 16.26 -13.06 -28.60
N GLY A 12 15.60 -13.01 -29.75
CA GLY A 12 14.34 -13.71 -30.01
C GLY A 12 13.14 -12.78 -30.09
N SER A 13 12.17 -13.21 -30.88
CA SER A 13 10.88 -12.61 -31.25
C SER A 13 9.92 -12.22 -30.11
N LYS A 14 10.41 -11.99 -28.88
CA LYS A 14 9.59 -11.67 -27.73
C LYS A 14 9.25 -10.18 -27.73
N ARG A 15 7.96 -9.89 -27.87
CA ARG A 15 7.36 -8.58 -27.65
C ARG A 15 7.48 -8.21 -26.18
N PHE A 16 7.97 -7.02 -25.85
CA PHE A 16 7.95 -6.53 -24.48
C PHE A 16 6.72 -5.65 -24.22
N MET A 17 6.27 -5.60 -22.96
CA MET A 17 5.08 -4.83 -22.57
C MET A 17 5.47 -3.52 -21.91
N PHE A 18 4.68 -2.50 -22.18
CA PHE A 18 4.89 -1.11 -21.78
C PHE A 18 3.57 -0.51 -21.33
N SER A 19 3.50 0.00 -20.11
CA SER A 19 2.24 0.39 -19.46
C SER A 19 2.32 1.82 -18.91
N PRO A 20 2.35 2.85 -19.77
CA PRO A 20 2.44 4.26 -19.36
C PRO A 20 1.12 4.74 -18.74
N ASN A 21 0.89 4.35 -17.49
CA ASN A 21 -0.29 4.61 -16.68
C ASN A 21 0.03 5.42 -15.40
N ASP A 22 1.30 5.81 -15.24
CA ASP A 22 1.87 6.61 -14.15
C ASP A 22 1.80 5.90 -12.76
N ASP A 23 1.81 4.56 -12.73
CA ASP A 23 1.82 3.75 -11.49
C ASP A 23 3.23 3.41 -10.97
N GLY A 24 4.28 3.82 -11.69
CA GLY A 24 5.69 3.60 -11.40
C GLY A 24 6.26 2.31 -11.99
N TRP A 25 5.45 1.49 -12.68
CA TRP A 25 5.87 0.22 -13.28
C TRP A 25 5.77 0.29 -14.81
N TYR A 26 6.90 0.07 -15.47
CA TYR A 26 6.99 0.02 -16.95
C TYR A 26 6.40 1.25 -17.67
N ASP A 27 6.45 2.42 -17.03
CA ASP A 27 5.96 3.70 -17.56
C ASP A 27 6.91 4.36 -18.57
N LEU A 28 8.18 3.94 -18.61
CA LEU A 28 9.21 4.55 -19.44
C LEU A 28 10.06 3.51 -20.19
N ILE A 29 10.24 3.71 -21.49
CA ILE A 29 11.26 3.01 -22.27
C ILE A 29 12.53 3.86 -22.28
N THR A 30 13.64 3.27 -21.81
CA THR A 30 14.99 3.85 -21.89
C THR A 30 15.87 2.96 -22.76
N PRO A 31 16.32 3.42 -23.94
CA PRO A 31 17.19 2.63 -24.79
C PRO A 31 18.64 2.61 -24.26
N TYR A 32 19.21 1.42 -24.14
CA TYR A 32 20.64 1.22 -23.93
C TYR A 32 21.26 0.65 -25.20
N VAL A 33 22.20 1.38 -25.80
CA VAL A 33 22.77 1.09 -27.13
C VAL A 33 24.22 0.64 -26.98
N PRO A 34 24.50 -0.68 -26.95
CA PRO A 34 25.87 -1.17 -26.97
C PRO A 34 26.49 -0.97 -28.35
N LEU A 35 27.50 -0.11 -28.42
CA LEU A 35 28.14 0.29 -29.68
C LEU A 35 29.43 -0.51 -29.92
N LEU A 36 29.49 -1.26 -31.03
CA LEU A 36 30.74 -1.87 -31.52
C LEU A 36 31.64 -0.87 -32.24
N ARG A 37 31.06 0.24 -32.72
CA ARG A 37 31.75 1.35 -33.38
C ARG A 37 31.13 2.66 -32.93
N SER A 38 31.93 3.73 -32.85
CA SER A 38 31.40 5.07 -32.57
C SER A 38 30.42 5.48 -33.68
N ALA A 39 29.34 6.16 -33.30
CA ALA A 39 28.32 6.66 -34.19
C ALA A 39 28.36 8.18 -34.24
N ALA A 40 28.26 8.76 -35.44
CA ALA A 40 28.13 10.20 -35.59
C ALA A 40 26.75 10.67 -35.16
N ASP A 41 25.72 9.89 -35.49
CA ASP A 41 24.34 10.17 -35.13
C ASP A 41 23.63 8.86 -34.73
N ILE A 42 22.82 8.93 -33.68
CA ILE A 42 21.84 7.93 -33.30
C ILE A 42 20.48 8.60 -33.24
N ARG A 43 19.45 8.04 -33.88
CA ARG A 43 18.08 8.53 -33.87
C ARG A 43 17.14 7.49 -33.28
N TYR A 44 16.14 7.98 -32.56
CA TYR A 44 15.13 7.16 -31.90
C TYR A 44 13.72 7.49 -32.44
N GLU A 45 13.01 6.48 -32.91
CA GLU A 45 11.68 6.63 -33.52
C GLU A 45 10.70 5.59 -32.98
N ILE A 46 9.44 5.99 -32.83
CA ILE A 46 8.30 5.09 -32.63
C ILE A 46 7.60 4.93 -33.97
N MET A 47 7.44 3.70 -34.40
CA MET A 47 6.85 3.28 -35.65
C MET A 47 5.53 2.55 -35.40
N ASP A 48 4.73 2.43 -36.46
CA ASP A 48 3.59 1.49 -36.47
C ASP A 48 4.04 0.02 -36.34
N GLU A 49 3.09 -0.88 -36.08
CA GLU A 49 3.33 -2.31 -35.87
C GLU A 49 4.16 -2.97 -36.99
N ASN A 50 3.95 -2.53 -38.23
CA ASN A 50 4.61 -3.07 -39.42
C ASN A 50 5.96 -2.40 -39.75
N ALA A 51 6.41 -1.45 -38.92
CA ALA A 51 7.61 -0.66 -39.12
C ALA A 51 7.66 0.09 -40.47
N SER A 52 6.49 0.43 -40.99
CA SER A 52 6.25 1.06 -42.30
C SER A 52 6.11 2.58 -42.21
N LYS A 53 5.67 3.10 -41.05
CA LYS A 53 5.40 4.52 -40.83
C LYS A 53 5.94 5.00 -39.49
N VAL A 54 6.68 6.11 -39.52
CA VAL A 54 7.09 6.84 -38.30
C VAL A 54 5.86 7.51 -37.69
N LEU A 55 5.57 7.20 -36.43
CA LEU A 55 4.50 7.81 -35.65
C LEU A 55 5.03 8.93 -34.74
N ARG A 56 6.26 8.83 -34.24
CA ARG A 56 6.93 9.86 -33.45
C ARG A 56 8.45 9.76 -33.61
N VAL A 57 9.13 10.89 -33.82
CA VAL A 57 10.58 11.00 -33.62
C VAL A 57 10.80 11.48 -32.19
N LEU A 58 11.63 10.79 -31.43
CA LEU A 58 11.89 11.10 -30.02
C LEU A 58 13.03 12.11 -29.88
N GLY A 59 14.13 11.86 -30.59
CA GLY A 59 15.32 12.71 -30.54
C GLY A 59 16.52 12.05 -31.22
N GLU A 60 17.65 12.75 -31.17
CA GLU A 60 18.93 12.30 -31.70
C GLU A 60 20.06 12.51 -30.68
N ASP A 61 21.02 11.59 -30.67
CA ASP A 61 22.32 11.75 -30.00
C ASP A 61 23.42 11.88 -31.04
N HIS A 62 24.39 12.75 -30.78
CA HIS A 62 25.48 13.03 -31.71
C HIS A 62 26.85 12.68 -31.13
N ASN A 63 27.77 12.26 -32.00
CA ASN A 63 29.17 11.94 -31.68
C ASN A 63 29.34 10.92 -30.53
N VAL A 64 28.51 9.88 -30.53
CA VAL A 64 28.51 8.85 -29.50
C VAL A 64 29.70 7.92 -29.69
N SER A 65 30.59 7.90 -28.71
CA SER A 65 31.81 7.08 -28.76
C SER A 65 31.53 5.65 -28.33
N ARG A 66 32.15 4.67 -29.00
CA ARG A 66 32.15 3.30 -28.50
C ARG A 66 32.84 3.24 -27.13
N PRO A 67 32.37 2.40 -26.19
CA PRO A 67 33.09 2.15 -24.97
C PRO A 67 34.44 1.49 -25.25
N THR A 68 35.41 1.74 -24.37
CA THR A 68 36.63 0.92 -24.29
C THR A 68 36.29 -0.48 -23.76
N LEU A 69 37.13 -1.48 -24.03
CA LEU A 69 36.85 -2.86 -23.62
C LEU A 69 36.66 -3.02 -22.09
N PRO A 70 37.45 -2.35 -21.21
CA PRO A 70 37.17 -2.35 -19.78
C PRO A 70 35.81 -1.71 -19.44
N SER A 71 35.52 -0.52 -20.00
CA SER A 71 34.23 0.15 -19.76
C SER A 71 33.02 -0.60 -20.32
N ALA A 72 33.21 -1.44 -21.34
CA ALA A 72 32.14 -2.25 -21.90
C ALA A 72 31.79 -3.46 -21.01
N ALA A 73 32.71 -3.90 -20.14
CA ALA A 73 32.44 -4.94 -19.15
C ALA A 73 31.56 -4.41 -18.00
N ASP A 74 31.68 -3.11 -17.69
CA ASP A 74 30.97 -2.45 -16.58
C ASP A 74 29.73 -1.63 -17.04
N SER A 75 29.48 -1.52 -18.35
CA SER A 75 28.43 -0.68 -18.94
C SER A 75 27.40 -1.50 -19.72
N MET A 76 26.12 -1.12 -19.58
CA MET A 76 25.03 -1.65 -20.40
C MET A 76 25.00 -1.06 -21.84
N GLY A 77 25.93 -0.15 -22.17
CA GLY A 77 25.96 0.60 -23.43
C GLY A 77 25.69 2.09 -23.23
N HIS A 78 25.58 2.83 -24.33
CA HIS A 78 25.19 4.24 -24.30
C HIS A 78 23.72 4.38 -23.91
N GLU A 79 23.43 5.10 -22.83
CA GLU A 79 22.06 5.43 -22.44
C GLU A 79 21.54 6.56 -23.35
N GLY A 80 20.56 6.24 -24.21
CA GLY A 80 19.96 7.19 -25.12
C GLY A 80 18.91 8.06 -24.43
N VAL A 81 19.34 9.08 -23.68
CA VAL A 81 18.45 9.98 -22.93
C VAL A 81 17.43 10.67 -23.86
N ASN A 82 17.86 11.08 -25.05
CA ASN A 82 17.00 11.67 -26.08
C ASN A 82 16.07 10.65 -26.76
N GLY A 83 16.26 9.36 -26.49
CA GLY A 83 15.41 8.26 -26.93
C GLY A 83 14.39 7.80 -25.88
N ARG A 84 14.31 8.44 -24.72
CA ARG A 84 13.31 8.06 -23.71
C ARG A 84 11.89 8.22 -24.26
N PHE A 85 11.03 7.24 -23.99
CA PHE A 85 9.64 7.26 -24.45
C PHE A 85 8.67 6.97 -23.32
N ASP A 86 7.77 7.92 -23.09
CA ASP A 86 6.76 7.98 -22.04
C ASP A 86 5.36 7.58 -22.53
N GLY A 87 5.27 7.00 -23.74
CA GLY A 87 3.99 6.59 -24.31
C GLY A 87 3.15 7.73 -24.87
N LYS A 88 3.64 8.97 -24.92
CA LYS A 88 2.85 10.13 -25.36
C LYS A 88 3.20 10.55 -26.79
N ARG A 89 2.38 11.40 -27.40
CA ARG A 89 2.65 12.12 -28.65
C ARG A 89 2.00 13.47 -28.59
N TYR A 90 2.60 14.47 -29.22
CA TYR A 90 1.99 15.78 -29.32
C TYR A 90 0.80 15.73 -30.28
N ASP A 91 -0.37 16.16 -29.82
CA ASP A 91 -1.53 16.41 -30.67
C ASP A 91 -1.66 17.92 -30.94
N PRO A 92 -1.37 18.38 -32.18
CA PRO A 92 -1.41 19.80 -32.50
C PRO A 92 -2.84 20.37 -32.50
N LYS A 93 -3.89 19.55 -32.58
CA LYS A 93 -5.28 20.03 -32.57
C LYS A 93 -5.70 20.55 -31.21
N ILE A 94 -5.17 19.94 -30.15
CA ILE A 94 -5.45 20.33 -28.75
C ILE A 94 -4.23 20.91 -28.04
N ALA A 95 -3.10 21.04 -28.75
CA ALA A 95 -1.83 21.56 -28.26
C ALA A 95 -1.32 20.89 -26.97
N GLN A 96 -1.50 19.58 -26.86
CA GLN A 96 -1.15 18.80 -25.67
C GLN A 96 -0.49 17.47 -26.04
N PHE A 97 0.29 16.92 -25.12
CA PHE A 97 0.75 15.53 -25.22
C PHE A 97 -0.38 14.58 -24.82
N VAL A 98 -0.76 13.70 -25.73
CA VAL A 98 -1.75 12.63 -25.50
C VAL A 98 -1.05 11.28 -25.53
N ARG A 99 -1.58 10.31 -24.78
CA ARG A 99 -1.06 8.94 -24.84
C ARG A 99 -1.30 8.34 -26.22
N PHE A 100 -0.40 7.46 -26.65
CA PHE A 100 -0.69 6.53 -27.73
C PHE A 100 -1.84 5.61 -27.33
N GLU A 101 -2.61 5.14 -28.31
CA GLU A 101 -3.61 4.10 -28.05
C GLU A 101 -2.91 2.80 -27.70
N ASP A 102 -3.56 1.97 -26.88
CA ASP A 102 -3.08 0.63 -26.58
C ASP A 102 -2.98 -0.18 -27.89
N GLY A 103 -1.86 -0.89 -28.08
CA GLY A 103 -1.56 -1.55 -29.34
C GLY A 103 -0.10 -1.96 -29.52
N ASN A 104 0.21 -2.52 -30.69
CA ASN A 104 1.55 -2.98 -31.04
C ASN A 104 2.30 -1.91 -31.83
N TYR A 105 3.59 -1.75 -31.51
CA TYR A 105 4.45 -0.74 -32.10
C TYR A 105 5.87 -1.26 -32.28
N VAL A 106 6.66 -0.51 -33.04
CA VAL A 106 8.10 -0.77 -33.19
C VAL A 106 8.88 0.43 -32.70
N TYR A 107 9.78 0.20 -31.74
CA TYR A 107 10.79 1.17 -31.34
C TYR A 107 12.01 0.97 -32.26
N ARG A 108 12.31 1.96 -33.10
CA ARG A 108 13.42 1.92 -34.05
C ARG A 108 14.57 2.78 -33.55
N ILE A 109 15.74 2.15 -33.42
CA ILE A 109 17.02 2.84 -33.22
C ILE A 109 17.72 2.86 -34.57
N GLN A 110 18.10 4.05 -35.03
CA GLN A 110 18.92 4.22 -36.23
C GLN A 110 20.29 4.75 -35.83
N ALA A 111 21.37 4.22 -36.41
CA ALA A 111 22.72 4.77 -36.21
C ALA A 111 23.47 4.88 -37.54
N ARG A 112 24.36 5.88 -37.66
CA ARG A 112 25.29 6.00 -38.80
C ARG A 112 26.66 6.47 -38.37
N LEU A 113 27.69 6.06 -39.12
CA LEU A 113 29.09 6.41 -38.84
C LEU A 113 29.44 7.87 -39.24
N GLY A 114 28.59 8.53 -40.02
CA GLY A 114 28.79 9.90 -40.51
C GLY A 114 27.82 10.23 -41.66
N LYS A 115 27.79 11.49 -42.10
CA LYS A 115 26.85 11.98 -43.13
C LYS A 115 26.91 11.23 -44.47
N GLY A 116 28.06 10.63 -44.81
CA GLY A 116 28.23 9.82 -46.03
C GLY A 116 27.89 8.33 -45.89
N PHE A 117 27.51 7.88 -44.68
CA PHE A 117 27.16 6.49 -44.41
C PHE A 117 25.64 6.33 -44.31
N GLN A 118 25.15 5.19 -44.80
CA GLN A 118 23.74 4.83 -44.67
C GLN A 118 23.39 4.58 -43.19
N TRP A 119 22.13 4.85 -42.85
CA TRP A 119 21.57 4.49 -41.55
C TRP A 119 21.47 2.96 -41.42
N GLN A 120 21.84 2.47 -40.25
CA GLN A 120 21.62 1.09 -39.82
C GLN A 120 20.48 1.11 -38.81
N ASN A 121 19.49 0.23 -39.00
CA ASN A 121 18.30 0.18 -38.15
C ASN A 121 18.35 -1.04 -37.23
N TYR A 122 17.86 -0.85 -36.01
CA TYR A 122 17.54 -1.92 -35.09
C TYR A 122 16.11 -1.70 -34.58
N ASP A 123 15.25 -2.66 -34.87
CA ASP A 123 13.82 -2.58 -34.60
C ASP A 123 13.44 -3.50 -33.44
N MET A 124 12.81 -2.92 -32.42
CA MET A 124 12.33 -3.65 -31.24
C MET A 124 10.81 -3.58 -31.19
N LYS A 125 10.15 -4.74 -31.16
CA LYS A 125 8.68 -4.82 -31.06
C LYS A 125 8.24 -4.67 -29.61
N PHE A 126 7.22 -3.85 -29.38
CA PHE A 126 6.57 -3.70 -28.08
C PHE A 126 5.06 -3.58 -28.19
N ALA A 127 4.36 -3.88 -27.10
CA ALA A 127 2.96 -3.54 -26.93
C ALA A 127 2.82 -2.49 -25.83
N LEU A 128 2.06 -1.44 -26.15
CA LEU A 128 1.57 -0.48 -25.18
C LEU A 128 0.24 -0.98 -24.66
N ASP A 129 0.14 -1.27 -23.37
CA ASP A 129 -1.07 -1.75 -22.71
C ASP A 129 -1.22 -1.06 -21.35
N THR A 130 -2.32 -0.36 -21.15
CA THR A 130 -2.59 0.38 -19.91
C THR A 130 -3.70 -0.23 -19.06
N HIS A 131 -4.18 -1.42 -19.43
CA HIS A 131 -5.30 -2.07 -18.77
C HIS A 131 -4.89 -3.45 -18.25
N GLY A 132 -5.38 -3.81 -17.07
CA GLY A 132 -5.18 -5.16 -16.56
C GLY A 132 -6.00 -6.19 -17.33
N PRO A 133 -5.72 -7.49 -17.13
CA PRO A 133 -6.44 -8.55 -17.81
C PRO A 133 -7.93 -8.53 -17.44
N ASN A 134 -8.79 -8.93 -18.36
CA ASN A 134 -10.20 -9.14 -18.04
C ASN A 134 -10.35 -10.38 -17.16
N VAL A 135 -10.98 -10.23 -16.00
CA VAL A 135 -11.17 -11.31 -15.03
C VAL A 135 -12.65 -11.63 -14.88
N ASN A 136 -13.04 -12.86 -15.14
CA ASN A 136 -14.36 -13.38 -14.85
C ASN A 136 -14.29 -14.52 -13.84
N VAL A 137 -15.19 -14.51 -12.85
CA VAL A 137 -15.24 -15.51 -11.77
C VAL A 137 -16.64 -16.09 -11.74
N SER A 138 -16.75 -17.40 -11.97
CA SER A 138 -18.04 -18.10 -11.91
C SER A 138 -18.58 -18.17 -10.48
N ASP A 139 -19.86 -18.53 -10.35
CA ASP A 139 -20.35 -19.11 -9.10
C ASP A 139 -19.63 -20.43 -8.80
N ARG A 140 -19.67 -20.86 -7.54
CA ARG A 140 -19.11 -22.15 -7.12
C ARG A 140 -20.03 -23.30 -7.52
N ASP A 141 -19.45 -24.42 -7.92
CA ASP A 141 -20.19 -25.66 -8.11
C ASP A 141 -20.52 -26.34 -6.76
N SER A 142 -21.16 -27.52 -6.81
CA SER A 142 -21.55 -28.29 -5.61
C SER A 142 -20.37 -28.74 -4.74
N ASN A 143 -19.17 -28.77 -5.30
CA ASN A 143 -17.94 -29.17 -4.62
C ASN A 143 -17.16 -27.95 -4.08
N GLY A 144 -17.69 -26.74 -4.25
CA GLY A 144 -17.05 -25.50 -3.84
C GLY A 144 -15.99 -25.01 -4.82
N VAL A 145 -15.99 -25.50 -6.07
CA VAL A 145 -15.02 -25.11 -7.10
C VAL A 145 -15.55 -23.94 -7.92
N VAL A 146 -14.71 -22.91 -8.09
CA VAL A 146 -14.95 -21.79 -9.00
C VAL A 146 -14.08 -21.91 -10.24
N THR A 147 -14.59 -21.39 -11.36
CA THR A 147 -13.82 -21.20 -12.59
C THR A 147 -13.48 -19.72 -12.74
N ILE A 148 -12.19 -19.41 -12.76
CA ILE A 148 -11.65 -18.08 -13.03
C ILE A 148 -11.14 -18.08 -14.46
N THR A 149 -11.63 -17.13 -15.26
CA THR A 149 -11.19 -16.93 -16.64
C THR A 149 -10.49 -15.57 -16.73
N LEU A 150 -9.26 -15.57 -17.20
CA LEU A 150 -8.46 -14.39 -17.48
C LEU A 150 -8.28 -14.28 -19.00
N SER A 151 -8.38 -13.08 -19.54
CA SER A 151 -8.08 -12.83 -20.96
C SER A 151 -7.51 -11.44 -21.17
N ASP A 152 -6.51 -11.35 -22.04
CA ASP A 152 -5.82 -10.11 -22.36
C ASP A 152 -5.52 -10.06 -23.86
N ASN A 153 -5.91 -9.00 -24.55
CA ASN A 153 -5.76 -8.96 -26.00
C ASN A 153 -4.32 -8.63 -26.44
N LEU A 154 -3.53 -7.97 -25.59
CA LEU A 154 -2.18 -7.52 -25.94
C LEU A 154 -1.10 -8.36 -25.24
N SER A 155 -1.38 -8.87 -24.03
CA SER A 155 -0.51 -9.81 -23.33
C SER A 155 -0.79 -11.26 -23.73
N GLU A 156 0.21 -11.96 -24.27
CA GLU A 156 0.10 -13.40 -24.60
C GLU A 156 -0.20 -14.29 -23.37
N ASP A 157 0.19 -13.82 -22.18
CA ASP A 157 -0.13 -14.42 -20.90
C ASP A 157 -0.84 -13.40 -20.01
N PRO A 158 -2.14 -13.57 -19.69
CA PRO A 158 -2.87 -12.68 -18.79
C PRO A 158 -2.46 -12.86 -17.31
N GLY A 159 -1.38 -13.61 -17.06
CA GLY A 159 -0.83 -13.89 -15.75
C GLY A 159 -1.60 -14.92 -14.97
N LEU A 160 -1.27 -15.04 -13.69
CA LEU A 160 -1.86 -15.98 -12.75
C LEU A 160 -2.73 -15.24 -11.73
N PRO A 161 -3.91 -15.79 -11.38
CA PRO A 161 -4.77 -15.17 -10.38
C PRO A 161 -4.24 -15.44 -8.97
N VAL A 162 -4.07 -14.37 -8.18
CA VAL A 162 -3.90 -14.43 -6.73
C VAL A 162 -5.26 -14.32 -6.07
N ILE A 163 -5.64 -15.31 -5.27
CA ILE A 163 -6.98 -15.41 -4.66
C ILE A 163 -6.86 -15.21 -3.15
N ARG A 164 -7.69 -14.33 -2.58
CA ARG A 164 -7.80 -14.12 -1.13
C ARG A 164 -9.20 -14.47 -0.67
N ARG A 165 -9.29 -15.32 0.36
CA ARG A 165 -10.50 -15.52 1.17
C ARG A 165 -10.51 -14.50 2.29
N VAL A 166 -11.69 -14.06 2.74
CA VAL A 166 -11.78 -13.09 3.85
C VAL A 166 -12.25 -13.80 5.11
N GLY A 167 -11.47 -13.64 6.18
CA GLY A 167 -11.63 -14.32 7.46
C GLY A 167 -10.38 -15.04 7.95
N ASP A 168 -9.40 -15.24 7.06
CA ASP A 168 -8.05 -15.73 7.34
C ASP A 168 -7.06 -14.59 7.08
N ASP A 169 -6.08 -14.40 7.97
CA ASP A 169 -4.92 -13.51 7.73
C ASP A 169 -3.96 -14.10 6.66
N ASP A 170 -4.20 -15.34 6.25
CA ASP A 170 -3.43 -16.06 5.27
C ASP A 170 -3.81 -15.65 3.83
N VAL A 171 -2.84 -15.05 3.14
CA VAL A 171 -2.85 -15.02 1.67
C VAL A 171 -2.69 -16.45 1.19
N PHE A 172 -3.80 -17.10 0.82
CA PHE A 172 -3.75 -18.37 0.11
C PHE A 172 -3.11 -18.16 -1.26
N LYS A 173 -1.79 -18.35 -1.33
CA LYS A 173 -1.09 -18.57 -2.59
C LYS A 173 -1.47 -19.97 -3.05
N TYR A 174 -2.35 -20.09 -4.03
CA TYR A 174 -2.42 -21.33 -4.78
C TYR A 174 -1.18 -21.35 -5.68
N ASP A 175 -0.37 -22.40 -5.51
CA ASP A 175 0.78 -22.73 -6.34
C ASP A 175 0.30 -23.35 -7.68
N ASP A 176 1.08 -23.13 -8.74
CA ASP A 176 0.75 -23.25 -10.16
C ASP A 176 0.49 -24.67 -10.70
N ALA A 177 0.33 -25.70 -9.85
CA ALA A 177 0.55 -27.07 -10.32
C ALA A 177 -0.69 -27.87 -10.73
N THR A 178 -1.92 -27.54 -10.30
CA THR A 178 -3.12 -28.30 -10.69
C THR A 178 -4.39 -27.46 -10.67
N GLY A 179 -4.76 -26.89 -11.83
CA GLY A 179 -6.07 -26.26 -12.00
C GLY A 179 -6.13 -25.19 -13.09
N CYS A 180 -5.00 -24.64 -13.51
CA CYS A 180 -4.93 -23.60 -14.54
C CYS A 180 -4.45 -24.13 -15.89
N THR A 181 -5.09 -23.67 -16.97
CA THR A 181 -4.72 -23.97 -18.36
C THR A 181 -4.56 -22.65 -19.12
N LEU A 182 -3.43 -22.50 -19.83
CA LEU A 182 -3.14 -21.34 -20.67
C LEU A 182 -3.35 -21.71 -22.14
N ASP A 183 -4.22 -20.95 -22.80
CA ASP A 183 -4.38 -20.93 -24.24
C ASP A 183 -3.62 -19.72 -24.79
N LYS A 184 -2.41 -19.97 -25.30
CA LYS A 184 -1.55 -18.93 -25.89
C LYS A 184 -2.06 -18.40 -27.23
N VAL A 185 -2.98 -19.10 -27.90
CA VAL A 185 -3.51 -18.65 -29.20
C VAL A 185 -4.59 -17.60 -28.98
N HIS A 186 -5.41 -17.78 -27.95
CA HIS A 186 -6.50 -16.87 -27.61
C HIS A 186 -6.18 -15.98 -26.40
N HIS A 187 -4.91 -15.94 -25.97
CA HIS A 187 -4.41 -15.15 -24.84
C HIS A 187 -5.29 -15.27 -23.58
N LYS A 188 -5.67 -16.52 -23.27
CA LYS A 188 -6.70 -16.82 -22.27
C LYS A 188 -6.19 -17.83 -21.28
N ARG A 189 -6.43 -17.59 -19.99
CA ARG A 189 -6.16 -18.56 -18.92
C ARG A 189 -7.45 -18.95 -18.21
N VAL A 190 -7.63 -20.25 -17.97
CA VAL A 190 -8.77 -20.78 -17.22
C VAL A 190 -8.26 -21.58 -16.03
N CYS A 191 -8.66 -21.17 -14.83
CA CYS A 191 -8.28 -21.76 -13.56
C CYS A 191 -9.50 -22.31 -12.81
N LYS A 192 -9.46 -23.58 -12.40
CA LYS A 192 -10.47 -24.20 -11.53
C LYS A 192 -9.93 -24.36 -10.12
N ILE A 193 -10.53 -23.67 -9.15
CA ILE A 193 -10.00 -23.56 -7.79
C ILE A 193 -11.10 -23.91 -6.79
N ASN A 194 -10.81 -24.82 -5.84
CA ASN A 194 -11.72 -25.12 -4.75
C ASN A 194 -11.60 -24.07 -3.65
N VAL A 195 -12.66 -23.29 -3.43
CA VAL A 195 -12.75 -22.25 -2.39
C VAL A 195 -13.59 -22.68 -1.20
N GLY A 196 -14.15 -23.88 -1.23
CA GLY A 196 -15.02 -24.43 -0.19
C GLY A 196 -16.46 -23.92 -0.24
N ASN A 197 -17.36 -24.67 0.37
CA ASN A 197 -18.81 -24.42 0.35
C ASN A 197 -19.30 -23.37 1.35
N THR A 198 -18.44 -22.95 2.28
CA THR A 198 -18.79 -21.99 3.35
C THR A 198 -18.18 -20.61 3.13
N THR A 199 -17.28 -20.46 2.17
CA THR A 199 -16.65 -19.17 1.87
C THR A 199 -17.70 -18.17 1.39
N PRO A 200 -17.87 -17.00 2.02
CA PRO A 200 -18.90 -16.02 1.65
C PRO A 200 -18.52 -15.25 0.38
N PHE A 201 -17.24 -14.93 0.20
CA PHE A 201 -16.72 -14.27 -1.00
C PHE A 201 -15.22 -14.49 -1.17
N ILE A 202 -14.72 -14.23 -2.37
CA ILE A 202 -13.29 -14.22 -2.70
C ILE A 202 -12.90 -12.91 -3.39
N SER A 203 -11.64 -12.51 -3.23
CA SER A 203 -11.00 -11.46 -4.04
C SER A 203 -9.96 -12.10 -4.95
N VAL A 204 -10.06 -11.86 -6.24
CA VAL A 204 -9.12 -12.31 -7.27
C VAL A 204 -8.35 -11.09 -7.78
N VAL A 205 -7.03 -11.18 -7.79
CA VAL A 205 -6.14 -10.17 -8.38
C VAL A 205 -5.32 -10.86 -9.46
N ALA A 206 -5.29 -10.33 -10.67
CA ALA A 206 -4.43 -10.80 -11.74
C ALA A 206 -3.64 -9.63 -12.30
N LYS A 207 -2.40 -9.89 -12.71
CA LYS A 207 -1.53 -8.93 -13.39
C LYS A 207 -1.06 -9.52 -14.70
N ASP A 208 -1.10 -8.73 -15.76
CA ASP A 208 -0.54 -9.10 -17.07
C ASP A 208 1.00 -8.97 -17.09
N ALA A 209 1.60 -9.13 -18.26
CA ALA A 209 3.04 -8.95 -18.45
C ALA A 209 3.51 -7.48 -18.39
N GLY A 210 2.60 -6.51 -18.57
CA GLY A 210 2.81 -5.08 -18.33
C GLY A 210 2.62 -4.67 -16.87
N MET A 211 2.37 -5.62 -15.96
CA MET A 211 2.06 -5.38 -14.54
C MET A 211 0.76 -4.62 -14.27
N ASN A 212 -0.08 -4.40 -15.28
CA ASN A 212 -1.40 -3.83 -15.10
C ASN A 212 -2.28 -4.83 -14.33
N GLY A 213 -2.87 -4.36 -13.23
CA GLY A 213 -3.63 -5.20 -12.32
C GLY A 213 -5.14 -5.06 -12.46
N THR A 214 -5.84 -6.18 -12.50
CA THR A 214 -7.30 -6.22 -12.33
C THR A 214 -7.66 -6.92 -11.03
N ARG A 215 -8.56 -6.31 -10.25
CA ARG A 215 -9.14 -6.90 -9.04
C ARG A 215 -10.63 -7.13 -9.22
N VAL A 216 -11.07 -8.36 -9.01
CA VAL A 216 -12.49 -8.74 -8.98
C VAL A 216 -12.82 -9.36 -7.63
N VAL A 217 -13.96 -8.98 -7.06
CA VAL A 217 -14.50 -9.63 -5.86
C VAL A 217 -15.75 -10.41 -6.28
N LYS A 218 -15.83 -11.69 -5.89
CA LYS A 218 -17.00 -12.53 -6.13
C LYS A 218 -17.64 -12.89 -4.81
N VAL A 219 -18.86 -12.40 -4.58
CA VAL A 219 -19.71 -12.79 -3.45
C VAL A 219 -20.59 -13.95 -3.89
N PHE A 220 -20.57 -15.06 -3.16
CA PHE A 220 -21.35 -16.25 -3.50
C PHE A 220 -22.78 -16.10 -2.98
N ALA A 221 -23.69 -15.70 -3.86
CA ALA A 221 -25.09 -15.50 -3.50
C ALA A 221 -25.73 -16.81 -3.01
N ASN A 222 -26.28 -16.77 -1.80
CA ASN A 222 -27.27 -17.74 -1.34
C ASN A 222 -28.30 -17.03 -0.45
N LYS A 223 -29.23 -17.77 0.15
CA LYS A 223 -30.29 -17.19 1.00
C LYS A 223 -29.74 -16.33 2.15
N ASP A 224 -28.57 -16.71 2.67
CA ASP A 224 -28.03 -16.16 3.92
C ASP A 224 -26.83 -15.22 3.69
N HIS A 225 -26.25 -15.18 2.48
CA HIS A 225 -25.00 -14.46 2.20
C HIS A 225 -25.02 -13.74 0.85
N LYS A 226 -25.69 -12.60 0.78
CA LYS A 226 -25.65 -11.69 -0.38
C LYS A 226 -24.99 -10.35 -0.11
N ILE A 227 -24.78 -10.02 1.17
CA ILE A 227 -24.16 -8.78 1.62
C ILE A 227 -23.08 -9.15 2.62
N PHE A 228 -21.87 -8.68 2.40
CA PHE A 228 -20.76 -8.78 3.34
C PHE A 228 -20.41 -7.38 3.84
N ILE A 229 -20.40 -7.18 5.15
CA ILE A 229 -20.03 -5.91 5.79
C ILE A 229 -18.62 -6.05 6.35
N SER A 230 -17.69 -5.24 5.85
CA SER A 230 -16.31 -5.23 6.33
C SER A 230 -16.25 -4.88 7.82
N ARG A 231 -15.35 -5.55 8.55
CA ARG A 231 -15.12 -5.32 9.98
C ARG A 231 -16.37 -5.47 10.87
N ARG A 232 -17.44 -6.12 10.38
CA ARG A 232 -18.66 -6.37 11.17
C ARG A 232 -18.35 -7.06 12.50
N LYS A 233 -17.43 -8.03 12.51
CA LYS A 233 -17.00 -8.73 13.75
C LYS A 233 -16.40 -7.78 14.80
N GLU A 234 -15.92 -6.60 14.43
CA GLU A 234 -15.40 -5.59 15.35
C GLU A 234 -16.52 -4.70 15.93
N MET A 235 -17.71 -4.72 15.33
CA MET A 235 -18.84 -3.84 15.68
C MET A 235 -20.03 -4.59 16.29
N ASP A 236 -20.42 -5.72 15.70
CA ASP A 236 -21.68 -6.42 16.00
C ASP A 236 -21.73 -6.91 17.45
N GLY A 237 -22.69 -6.41 18.21
CA GLY A 237 -22.87 -6.66 19.64
C GLY A 237 -21.75 -6.10 20.52
N LYS A 238 -20.82 -5.30 19.97
CA LYS A 238 -19.64 -4.81 20.69
C LYS A 238 -19.76 -3.35 21.11
N MET A 239 -19.02 -3.01 22.17
CA MET A 239 -18.75 -1.63 22.50
C MET A 239 -17.61 -1.10 21.65
N VAL A 240 -17.82 0.03 20.99
CA VAL A 240 -16.85 0.64 20.07
C VAL A 240 -16.54 2.08 20.47
N GLY A 241 -15.32 2.52 20.16
CA GLY A 241 -14.84 3.87 20.45
C GLY A 241 -14.58 4.68 19.19
N THR A 242 -13.79 5.74 19.36
CA THR A 242 -13.52 6.74 18.32
C THR A 242 -12.64 6.27 17.16
N SER A 243 -12.05 5.06 17.26
CA SER A 243 -11.32 4.41 16.18
C SER A 243 -12.23 3.78 15.12
N VAL A 244 -13.45 3.40 15.51
CA VAL A 244 -14.47 2.82 14.62
C VAL A 244 -15.47 3.88 14.18
N VAL A 245 -15.85 4.76 15.11
CA VAL A 245 -16.81 5.84 14.89
C VAL A 245 -16.08 7.17 14.98
N HIS A 246 -15.90 7.85 13.85
CA HIS A 246 -15.18 9.12 13.79
C HIS A 246 -16.18 10.28 13.77
N ASP A 247 -16.01 11.28 14.62
CA ASP A 247 -16.91 12.45 14.71
C ASP A 247 -18.41 12.08 14.76
N ASN A 248 -18.75 11.06 15.56
CA ASN A 248 -20.11 10.52 15.70
C ASN A 248 -20.70 10.00 14.38
N LYS A 249 -19.83 9.56 13.47
CA LYS A 249 -20.18 9.01 12.17
C LYS A 249 -19.49 7.68 11.94
N LEU A 250 -20.24 6.73 11.41
CA LEU A 250 -19.75 5.44 10.95
C LEU A 250 -19.83 5.38 9.43
N ASN A 251 -18.72 5.03 8.80
CA ASN A 251 -18.69 4.70 7.38
C ASN A 251 -18.61 3.18 7.25
N LEU A 252 -19.64 2.57 6.68
CA LEU A 252 -19.60 1.18 6.30
C LEU A 252 -19.03 1.04 4.90
N GLU A 253 -18.27 -0.02 4.74
CA GLU A 253 -17.91 -0.56 3.45
C GLU A 253 -18.17 -2.06 3.45
N GLY A 254 -18.33 -2.61 2.26
CA GLY A 254 -18.56 -4.03 2.10
C GLY A 254 -18.74 -4.44 0.66
N TYR A 255 -19.17 -5.68 0.47
CA TYR A 255 -19.38 -6.28 -0.84
C TYR A 255 -20.78 -6.87 -0.97
N VAL A 256 -21.34 -6.88 -2.17
CA VAL A 256 -22.63 -7.50 -2.49
C VAL A 256 -22.52 -8.43 -3.69
N SER A 257 -23.41 -9.42 -3.75
CA SER A 257 -23.52 -10.30 -4.91
C SER A 257 -24.11 -9.60 -6.13
N ASP A 258 -23.89 -10.20 -7.31
CA ASP A 258 -24.37 -9.68 -8.59
C ASP A 258 -25.91 -9.53 -8.64
N ASP A 259 -26.64 -10.27 -7.80
CA ASP A 259 -28.11 -10.18 -7.70
C ASP A 259 -28.57 -8.83 -7.15
N VAL A 260 -27.75 -8.17 -6.32
CA VAL A 260 -28.09 -6.91 -5.64
C VAL A 260 -27.80 -5.75 -6.58
N LYS A 261 -28.87 -5.10 -7.09
CA LYS A 261 -28.74 -3.95 -8.00
C LYS A 261 -28.93 -2.60 -7.33
N SER A 262 -29.56 -2.57 -6.16
CA SER A 262 -29.63 -1.37 -5.34
C SER A 262 -29.62 -1.73 -3.85
N MET A 263 -29.28 -0.75 -3.02
CA MET A 263 -29.13 -0.93 -1.58
C MET A 263 -29.79 0.20 -0.80
N LYS A 264 -30.18 -0.10 0.43
CA LYS A 264 -30.64 0.88 1.41
C LYS A 264 -30.02 0.55 2.76
N VAL A 265 -29.46 1.55 3.42
CA VAL A 265 -29.04 1.41 4.82
C VAL A 265 -30.01 2.17 5.70
N LEU A 266 -30.53 1.47 6.69
CA LEU A 266 -31.33 2.02 7.77
C LEU A 266 -30.48 1.97 9.02
N ALA A 267 -30.47 3.04 9.78
CA ALA A 267 -29.87 3.02 11.10
C ALA A 267 -30.85 3.60 12.10
N SER A 268 -30.73 3.17 13.35
CA SER A 268 -31.52 3.70 14.44
C SER A 268 -30.69 3.81 15.69
N TYR A 269 -31.09 4.72 16.56
CA TYR A 269 -30.45 4.89 17.85
C TYR A 269 -31.47 5.34 18.90
N LYS A 270 -31.21 4.98 20.16
CA LYS A 270 -32.03 5.39 21.29
C LYS A 270 -31.51 6.71 21.86
N ARG A 271 -32.38 7.71 21.97
CA ARG A 271 -32.08 8.97 22.65
C ARG A 271 -32.12 8.79 24.18
N TYR A 272 -31.58 9.78 24.90
CA TYR A 272 -31.64 9.83 26.37
C TYR A 272 -33.08 9.82 26.92
N ASP A 273 -34.06 10.35 26.17
CA ASP A 273 -35.49 10.32 26.54
C ASP A 273 -36.17 8.97 26.24
N GLY A 274 -35.40 7.96 25.80
CA GLY A 274 -35.86 6.62 25.47
C GLY A 274 -36.48 6.48 24.07
N LYS A 275 -36.65 7.57 23.31
CA LYS A 275 -37.23 7.51 21.95
C LYS A 275 -36.21 6.98 20.95
N ILE A 276 -36.68 6.11 20.05
CA ILE A 276 -35.90 5.60 18.91
C ILE A 276 -35.98 6.61 17.76
N VAL A 277 -34.83 7.02 17.25
CA VAL A 277 -34.71 7.82 16.03
C VAL A 277 -34.26 6.90 14.91
N ASN A 278 -35.01 6.90 13.81
CA ASN A 278 -34.64 6.17 12.60
C ASN A 278 -34.05 7.14 11.58
N GLN A 279 -33.08 6.66 10.81
CA GLN A 279 -32.49 7.38 9.68
C GLN A 279 -32.30 6.44 8.49
N THR A 280 -32.44 7.01 7.29
CA THR A 280 -32.05 6.35 6.04
C THR A 280 -30.73 6.95 5.60
N VAL A 281 -29.76 6.11 5.26
CA VAL A 281 -28.41 6.51 4.91
C VAL A 281 -28.18 6.27 3.42
N LYS A 282 -27.50 7.23 2.78
CA LYS A 282 -27.11 7.13 1.38
C LYS A 282 -26.06 6.04 1.21
N VAL A 283 -26.26 5.20 0.21
CA VAL A 283 -25.32 4.14 -0.19
C VAL A 283 -24.74 4.48 -1.55
N ASN A 284 -23.43 4.40 -1.67
CA ASN A 284 -22.72 4.53 -2.94
C ASN A 284 -22.40 3.12 -3.43
N LEU A 285 -23.08 2.70 -4.50
CA LEU A 285 -22.88 1.41 -5.17
C LEU A 285 -22.43 1.70 -6.60
N ASN A 286 -21.15 2.01 -6.78
CA ASN A 286 -20.58 2.32 -8.10
C ASN A 286 -19.94 1.06 -8.68
N LYS A 287 -20.69 0.36 -9.54
CA LYS A 287 -20.35 -0.92 -10.16
C LYS A 287 -20.06 -1.98 -9.08
N ALA A 288 -21.10 -2.77 -8.76
CA ALA A 288 -20.99 -3.95 -7.90
C ALA A 288 -19.66 -4.70 -8.17
N PRO A 289 -18.97 -5.17 -7.13
CA PRO A 289 -19.56 -5.64 -5.87
C PRO A 289 -19.37 -4.70 -4.67
N LYS A 290 -18.58 -3.62 -4.73
CA LYS A 290 -18.29 -2.80 -3.54
C LYS A 290 -19.39 -1.78 -3.26
N PHE A 291 -19.79 -1.67 -1.99
CA PHE A 291 -20.61 -0.56 -1.51
C PHE A 291 -19.89 0.21 -0.39
N THR A 292 -20.21 1.50 -0.30
CA THR A 292 -19.86 2.33 0.85
C THR A 292 -21.07 3.16 1.29
N THR A 293 -21.07 3.60 2.54
CA THR A 293 -22.07 4.54 3.06
C THR A 293 -21.43 5.85 3.44
N ASP A 294 -22.15 6.95 3.28
CA ASP A 294 -21.71 8.25 3.77
C ASP A 294 -22.30 8.52 5.16
N ASN A 295 -21.43 8.66 6.17
CA ASN A 295 -21.73 9.32 7.44
C ASN A 295 -22.97 8.80 8.17
N ILE A 296 -23.07 7.50 8.47
CA ILE A 296 -24.12 6.97 9.35
C ILE A 296 -23.98 7.67 10.70
N LYS A 297 -24.96 8.45 11.13
CA LYS A 297 -24.91 9.10 12.43
C LYS A 297 -24.99 8.05 13.54
N ILE A 298 -24.00 8.04 14.42
CA ILE A 298 -23.94 7.18 15.60
C ILE A 298 -23.94 8.08 16.83
N VAL A 299 -24.73 7.74 17.85
CA VAL A 299 -24.77 8.49 19.12
C VAL A 299 -24.30 7.61 20.27
N ARG A 300 -23.94 8.23 21.39
CA ARG A 300 -23.55 7.50 22.61
C ARG A 300 -24.67 6.50 23.00
N GLY A 301 -24.27 5.28 23.33
CA GLY A 301 -25.18 4.19 23.68
C GLY A 301 -25.46 3.25 22.51
N GLU A 302 -26.59 2.55 22.56
CA GLU A 302 -26.96 1.52 21.59
C GLU A 302 -27.42 2.12 20.25
N ASN A 303 -26.87 1.57 19.17
CA ASN A 303 -27.25 1.88 17.79
C ASN A 303 -27.48 0.58 17.03
N THR A 304 -28.47 0.55 16.15
CA THR A 304 -28.74 -0.57 15.24
C THR A 304 -28.51 -0.11 13.82
N VAL A 305 -27.88 -0.95 13.01
CA VAL A 305 -27.69 -0.71 11.58
C VAL A 305 -28.20 -1.92 10.79
N LYS A 306 -29.03 -1.64 9.80
CA LYS A 306 -29.63 -2.62 8.89
C LYS A 306 -29.30 -2.26 7.45
N VAL A 307 -28.67 -3.19 6.74
CA VAL A 307 -28.27 -3.08 5.34
C VAL A 307 -29.19 -3.97 4.51
N LEU A 308 -29.92 -3.36 3.58
CA LEU A 308 -30.88 -4.04 2.71
C LEU A 308 -30.40 -4.03 1.27
N GLY A 309 -30.55 -5.17 0.59
CA GLY A 309 -30.23 -5.32 -0.83
C GLY A 309 -31.47 -5.68 -1.64
N PHE A 310 -31.60 -5.08 -2.82
CA PHE A 310 -32.77 -5.22 -3.69
C PHE A 310 -32.37 -5.69 -5.09
N SER A 311 -33.25 -6.49 -5.70
CA SER A 311 -33.15 -6.93 -7.09
C SER A 311 -33.42 -5.77 -8.08
N ASP A 312 -33.23 -6.04 -9.37
CA ASP A 312 -33.59 -5.10 -10.44
C ASP A 312 -35.03 -5.22 -10.93
N ASP A 313 -35.84 -6.09 -10.35
CA ASP A 313 -37.21 -6.25 -10.80
C ASP A 313 -38.01 -4.95 -10.62
N LYS A 314 -39.15 -4.86 -11.31
CA LYS A 314 -40.01 -3.67 -11.28
C LYS A 314 -40.47 -3.29 -9.86
N CYS A 315 -40.51 -4.24 -8.95
CA CYS A 315 -40.92 -4.04 -7.56
C CYS A 315 -39.76 -3.69 -6.63
N LYS A 316 -38.50 -3.74 -7.12
CA LYS A 316 -37.28 -3.67 -6.32
C LYS A 316 -37.38 -4.60 -5.11
N THR A 317 -37.65 -5.88 -5.37
CA THR A 317 -37.84 -6.87 -4.30
C THR A 317 -36.62 -6.94 -3.37
N GLN A 318 -36.85 -6.92 -2.06
CA GLN A 318 -35.79 -7.12 -1.08
C GLN A 318 -35.32 -8.58 -1.15
N ILE A 319 -34.06 -8.79 -1.51
CA ILE A 319 -33.45 -10.12 -1.69
C ILE A 319 -32.36 -10.42 -0.66
N ALA A 320 -32.00 -9.43 0.16
CA ALA A 320 -30.96 -9.54 1.18
C ALA A 320 -31.20 -8.56 2.34
N SER A 321 -30.82 -8.96 3.55
CA SER A 321 -30.88 -8.12 4.75
C SER A 321 -29.81 -8.56 5.74
N GLU A 322 -28.97 -7.63 6.16
CA GLU A 322 -28.02 -7.81 7.26
C GLU A 322 -28.32 -6.78 8.35
N GLU A 323 -28.31 -7.19 9.60
CA GLU A 323 -28.57 -6.31 10.75
C GLU A 323 -27.54 -6.58 11.84
N PHE A 324 -27.02 -5.52 12.43
CA PHE A 324 -26.10 -5.61 13.56
C PHE A 324 -26.32 -4.44 14.53
N THR A 325 -25.89 -4.62 15.77
CA THR A 325 -25.94 -3.58 16.80
C THR A 325 -24.53 -3.20 17.25
N LEU A 326 -24.36 -1.98 17.75
CA LEU A 326 -23.11 -1.54 18.37
C LEU A 326 -23.42 -0.56 19.51
N THR A 327 -22.61 -0.59 20.56
CA THR A 327 -22.69 0.38 21.66
C THR A 327 -21.55 1.38 21.51
N TYR A 328 -21.85 2.64 21.22
CA TYR A 328 -20.82 3.65 21.02
C TYR A 328 -20.49 4.39 22.31
N ASN A 329 -19.20 4.44 22.62
CA ASN A 329 -18.63 5.18 23.73
C ASN A 329 -17.58 6.18 23.23
N PRO A 330 -17.90 7.48 23.14
CA PRO A 330 -16.94 8.51 22.70
C PRO A 330 -15.94 8.92 23.78
N GLU A 331 -16.17 8.55 25.05
CA GLU A 331 -15.40 9.06 26.17
C GLU A 331 -13.99 8.47 26.18
N ARG A 332 -12.99 9.35 26.07
CA ARG A 332 -11.58 8.98 26.18
C ARG A 332 -11.12 9.10 27.63
N PRO A 333 -10.18 8.24 28.07
CA PRO A 333 -9.50 8.44 29.34
C PRO A 333 -8.84 9.83 29.43
N ARG A 334 -8.72 10.36 30.65
CA ARG A 334 -8.04 11.62 30.93
C ARG A 334 -6.80 11.34 31.78
N ILE A 335 -5.66 11.86 31.35
CA ILE A 335 -4.37 11.74 32.04
C ILE A 335 -3.96 13.11 32.58
N SER A 336 -3.72 13.19 33.89
CA SER A 336 -3.09 14.32 34.55
C SER A 336 -1.78 13.85 35.19
N VAL A 337 -0.75 14.68 35.08
CA VAL A 337 0.58 14.43 35.68
C VAL A 337 0.79 15.58 36.65
N THR A 338 1.23 15.27 37.87
CA THR A 338 1.17 16.21 39.00
C THR A 338 2.54 16.62 39.51
N ASN A 339 3.61 15.94 39.12
CA ASN A 339 4.98 16.24 39.57
C ASN A 339 5.83 16.96 38.52
N THR A 340 5.19 17.83 37.73
CA THR A 340 5.85 18.71 36.74
C THR A 340 6.15 20.10 37.30
N ASP A 341 5.51 20.49 38.40
CA ASP A 341 5.69 21.80 39.04
C ASP A 341 6.95 21.79 39.92
N THR A 342 8.11 21.83 39.29
CA THR A 342 9.42 21.63 39.96
C THR A 342 10.32 22.86 39.95
N GLY A 343 9.77 24.02 39.57
CA GLY A 343 10.52 25.28 39.49
C GLY A 343 11.20 25.52 38.14
N ASP A 344 11.11 24.57 37.20
CA ASP A 344 11.35 24.78 35.77
C ASP A 344 10.16 25.56 35.17
N SER A 345 10.43 26.62 34.40
CA SER A 345 9.40 27.44 33.75
C SER A 345 8.55 26.66 32.74
N ASP A 346 9.07 25.53 32.27
CA ASP A 346 8.49 24.78 31.16
C ASP A 346 7.66 23.56 31.63
N GLY A 347 7.59 23.30 32.94
CA GLY A 347 6.79 22.22 33.51
C GLY A 347 7.26 20.81 33.10
N ASN A 348 8.57 20.61 32.98
CA ASN A 348 9.18 19.33 32.62
C ASN A 348 9.27 18.37 33.83
N LEU A 349 9.39 17.07 33.55
CA LEU A 349 9.63 16.06 34.60
C LEU A 349 11.10 16.06 35.05
N PRO A 350 11.37 16.10 36.36
CA PRO A 350 12.74 15.97 36.87
C PRO A 350 13.38 14.64 36.48
N VAL A 351 14.67 14.71 36.14
CA VAL A 351 15.53 13.56 35.91
C VAL A 351 16.47 13.44 37.11
N ALA A 352 16.45 12.31 37.80
CA ALA A 352 17.36 12.06 38.92
C ALA A 352 18.80 11.90 38.42
N SER A 353 19.76 12.01 39.35
CA SER A 353 21.20 11.92 39.03
C SER A 353 21.62 10.57 38.43
N ASP A 354 20.86 9.50 38.69
CA ASP A 354 21.08 8.18 38.13
C ASP A 354 20.38 7.96 36.77
N GLY A 355 19.74 9.01 36.23
CA GLY A 355 18.99 9.00 34.98
C GLY A 355 17.55 8.50 35.10
N SER A 356 17.09 8.11 36.30
CA SER A 356 15.70 7.69 36.51
C SER A 356 14.73 8.87 36.49
N VAL A 357 13.48 8.58 36.12
CA VAL A 357 12.38 9.54 36.07
C VAL A 357 11.19 8.92 36.77
N THR A 358 10.68 9.59 37.80
CA THR A 358 9.44 9.22 38.47
C THR A 358 8.29 10.06 37.92
N ILE A 359 7.20 9.42 37.56
CA ILE A 359 5.99 10.06 37.04
C ILE A 359 4.85 9.78 38.00
N LYS A 360 4.22 10.84 38.50
CA LYS A 360 3.06 10.79 39.38
C LYS A 360 1.88 11.46 38.72
N GLY A 361 0.70 10.89 38.89
CA GLY A 361 -0.47 11.48 38.27
C GLY A 361 -1.77 10.80 38.62
N LYS A 362 -2.80 11.16 37.86
CA LYS A 362 -4.14 10.59 37.96
C LYS A 362 -4.68 10.32 36.58
N VAL A 363 -5.20 9.12 36.39
CA VAL A 363 -5.93 8.69 35.21
C VAL A 363 -7.40 8.49 35.57
N LYS A 364 -8.31 9.02 34.77
CA LYS A 364 -9.77 8.92 34.98
C LYS A 364 -10.46 8.44 33.71
N ASP A 365 -11.48 7.62 33.89
CA ASP A 365 -12.44 7.26 32.85
C ASP A 365 -13.86 7.61 33.32
N SER A 366 -14.58 8.39 32.50
CA SER A 366 -15.98 8.79 32.73
C SER A 366 -16.94 8.03 31.82
N SER A 367 -16.48 6.94 31.21
CA SER A 367 -17.28 6.04 30.40
C SER A 367 -18.35 5.33 31.23
N GLU A 368 -19.53 5.17 30.62
CA GLU A 368 -20.62 4.37 31.18
C GLU A 368 -21.08 3.34 30.13
N PRO A 369 -21.16 2.04 30.49
CA PRO A 369 -20.71 1.44 31.76
C PRO A 369 -19.20 1.59 31.97
N LYS A 370 -18.76 1.56 33.24
CA LYS A 370 -17.34 1.66 33.59
C LYS A 370 -16.53 0.58 32.88
N GLN A 371 -15.46 0.98 32.23
CA GLN A 371 -14.56 0.10 31.52
C GLN A 371 -13.32 -0.20 32.35
N LYS A 372 -12.61 -1.27 32.00
CA LYS A 372 -11.29 -1.54 32.58
C LYS A 372 -10.32 -0.49 32.05
N LEU A 373 -9.74 0.27 32.98
CA LEU A 373 -8.75 1.30 32.68
C LEU A 373 -7.34 0.69 32.77
N GLU A 374 -6.57 0.87 31.71
CA GLU A 374 -5.17 0.43 31.61
C GLU A 374 -4.30 1.64 31.31
N LEU A 375 -3.10 1.67 31.90
CA LEU A 375 -2.11 2.73 31.70
C LEU A 375 -0.77 2.06 31.42
N THR A 376 -0.10 2.47 30.35
CA THR A 376 1.27 2.08 30.03
C THR A 376 2.14 3.31 29.88
N ILE A 377 3.43 3.15 30.16
CA ILE A 377 4.45 4.17 29.92
C ILE A 377 5.39 3.67 28.82
N ARG A 378 5.62 4.51 27.81
CA ARG A 378 6.53 4.26 26.70
C ARG A 378 7.70 5.24 26.75
N TYR A 379 8.92 4.73 26.60
CA TYR A 379 10.14 5.53 26.67
C TYR A 379 11.28 4.85 25.91
N GLN A 380 12.27 5.62 25.47
CA GLN A 380 13.45 5.06 24.81
C GLN A 380 14.45 4.54 25.84
N VAL A 381 15.04 3.38 25.59
CA VAL A 381 16.16 2.78 26.35
C VAL A 381 17.31 2.48 25.42
N ASP A 382 18.54 2.42 25.94
CA ASP A 382 19.70 2.06 25.13
C ASP A 382 19.62 0.57 24.75
N LYS A 383 19.86 0.24 23.47
CA LYS A 383 19.93 -1.14 22.98
C LYS A 383 21.05 -1.87 23.70
N VAL A 384 20.77 -3.08 24.19
CA VAL A 384 21.80 -3.96 24.74
C VAL A 384 22.69 -4.40 23.58
N LYS A 385 23.96 -3.96 23.56
CA LYS A 385 24.96 -4.50 22.62
C LYS A 385 25.09 -6.00 22.88
N GLN A 386 24.64 -6.84 21.96
CA GLN A 386 24.98 -8.27 22.02
C GLN A 386 26.51 -8.37 22.00
N ALA A 387 27.07 -9.08 22.97
CA ALA A 387 28.50 -9.36 22.99
C ALA A 387 28.86 -10.09 21.69
N ALA A 388 29.76 -9.50 20.90
CA ALA A 388 30.40 -10.17 19.78
C ALA A 388 31.18 -11.38 20.33
N GLY A 389 30.57 -12.56 20.32
CA GLY A 389 31.14 -13.72 21.01
C GLY A 389 30.40 -15.05 20.86
N SER A 390 29.64 -15.26 19.79
CA SER A 390 29.21 -16.59 19.37
C SER A 390 29.58 -16.80 17.91
N THR A 391 30.78 -17.33 17.69
CA THR A 391 31.22 -17.83 16.38
C THR A 391 30.43 -19.09 16.06
N ASP A 392 29.36 -18.95 15.28
CA ASP A 392 28.84 -20.06 14.49
C ASP A 392 29.66 -20.11 13.19
N PRO A 393 30.45 -21.16 12.93
CA PRO A 393 31.33 -21.21 11.77
C PRO A 393 30.49 -21.59 10.53
N GLY A 394 29.77 -20.62 9.97
CA GLY A 394 28.91 -20.88 8.82
C GLY A 394 28.43 -19.68 7.99
N SER A 395 28.77 -18.44 8.34
CA SER A 395 28.32 -17.28 7.57
C SER A 395 29.43 -16.24 7.41
N SER A 396 30.11 -16.28 6.27
CA SER A 396 30.98 -15.21 5.81
C SER A 396 30.14 -14.17 5.08
N ASN A 397 29.68 -13.13 5.78
CA ASN A 397 29.41 -11.84 5.16
C ASN A 397 29.99 -10.75 6.04
N SER A 398 31.19 -10.33 5.68
CA SER A 398 31.87 -9.17 6.26
C SER A 398 31.42 -7.94 5.47
N SER A 399 30.57 -7.12 6.08
CA SER A 399 30.48 -5.70 5.77
C SER A 399 30.80 -4.95 7.05
N SER A 400 31.98 -4.31 7.07
CA SER A 400 32.36 -3.36 8.11
C SER A 400 31.48 -2.11 7.97
N GLU A 401 30.38 -2.07 8.70
CA GLU A 401 29.57 -0.86 8.86
C GLU A 401 30.28 0.12 9.81
N SER A 402 30.45 1.35 9.34
CA SER A 402 30.92 2.50 10.11
C SER A 402 30.01 2.72 11.32
N ALA A 403 30.59 2.81 12.51
CA ALA A 403 29.91 2.65 13.80
C ALA A 403 29.22 3.93 14.35
N ASP A 404 28.87 4.90 13.51
CA ASP A 404 28.53 6.25 14.00
C ASP A 404 27.08 6.72 13.77
N ASP A 405 26.16 5.95 13.18
CA ASP A 405 24.78 6.43 12.95
C ASP A 405 23.67 5.37 13.02
N VAL A 406 23.80 4.38 13.91
CA VAL A 406 22.69 3.47 14.23
C VAL A 406 21.91 4.07 15.39
N ASP A 407 20.58 4.14 15.27
CA ASP A 407 19.67 4.44 16.39
C ASP A 407 19.92 3.41 17.51
N ASP A 408 20.81 3.76 18.43
CA ASP A 408 21.24 2.96 19.57
C ASP A 408 20.15 2.85 20.65
N THR A 409 18.94 3.35 20.38
CA THR A 409 17.82 3.25 21.33
C THR A 409 16.70 2.37 20.78
N GLU A 410 15.93 1.78 21.70
CA GLU A 410 14.71 1.06 21.39
C GLU A 410 13.56 1.54 22.29
N THR A 411 12.33 1.44 21.78
CA THR A 411 11.14 1.82 22.55
C THR A 411 10.76 0.70 23.50
N LYS A 412 10.79 1.00 24.80
CA LYS A 412 10.30 0.13 25.86
C LYS A 412 8.91 0.55 26.32
N GLU A 413 8.04 -0.42 26.56
CA GLU A 413 6.70 -0.21 27.13
C GLU A 413 6.55 -0.99 28.44
N ASP A 414 6.23 -0.28 29.53
CA ASP A 414 5.97 -0.90 30.83
C ASP A 414 4.52 -0.63 31.28
N PRO A 415 3.80 -1.62 31.84
CA PRO A 415 2.49 -1.39 32.44
C PRO A 415 2.62 -0.56 33.72
N VAL A 416 1.66 0.32 33.96
CA VAL A 416 1.60 1.18 35.14
C VAL A 416 0.44 0.74 36.02
N THR A 417 0.72 0.46 37.30
CA THR A 417 -0.32 0.14 38.28
C THR A 417 -1.15 1.38 38.62
N ILE A 418 -2.47 1.25 38.53
CA ILE A 418 -3.43 2.30 38.84
C ILE A 418 -4.12 1.96 40.17
N ASN A 419 -4.10 2.89 41.12
CA ASN A 419 -4.80 2.77 42.39
C ASN A 419 -6.33 2.87 42.19
N SER A 420 -7.10 2.41 43.18
CA SER A 420 -8.57 2.43 43.13
C SER A 420 -9.17 3.83 42.94
N ASP A 421 -8.46 4.87 43.36
CA ASP A 421 -8.87 6.27 43.19
C ASP A 421 -8.42 6.89 41.86
N GLY A 422 -7.72 6.12 41.01
CA GLY A 422 -7.17 6.53 39.71
C GLY A 422 -5.76 7.13 39.76
N THR A 423 -5.13 7.25 40.94
CA THR A 423 -3.75 7.72 41.03
C THR A 423 -2.75 6.67 40.57
N PHE A 424 -1.59 7.11 40.11
CA PHE A 424 -0.49 6.23 39.74
C PHE A 424 0.86 6.86 40.08
N GLU A 425 1.85 6.01 40.30
CA GLU A 425 3.25 6.37 40.44
C GLU A 425 4.09 5.29 39.74
N VAL A 426 4.97 5.69 38.83
CA VAL A 426 5.88 4.78 38.13
C VAL A 426 7.25 5.43 38.00
N THR A 427 8.30 4.64 38.15
CA THR A 427 9.67 5.09 37.91
C THR A 427 10.26 4.28 36.77
N VAL A 428 10.80 4.98 35.78
CA VAL A 428 11.46 4.40 34.61
C VAL A 428 12.88 4.94 34.49
N LYS A 429 13.73 4.29 33.70
CA LYS A 429 15.08 4.74 33.42
C LYS A 429 15.27 4.91 31.91
N PRO A 430 14.89 6.06 31.33
CA PRO A 430 15.06 6.31 29.91
C PRO A 430 16.53 6.51 29.55
N SER A 431 16.89 6.15 28.31
CA SER A 431 18.19 6.48 27.70
C SER A 431 18.52 7.96 27.91
N ALA A 432 19.81 8.28 28.03
CA ALA A 432 20.26 9.67 28.09
C ALA A 432 19.84 10.49 26.84
N LYS A 433 19.63 9.82 25.70
CA LYS A 433 19.15 10.44 24.44
C LYS A 433 17.63 10.71 24.44
N ALA A 434 16.86 10.09 25.34
CA ALA A 434 15.41 10.26 25.40
C ALA A 434 15.05 11.65 25.96
N TYR A 435 14.22 12.42 25.28
CA TYR A 435 13.81 13.78 25.70
C TYR A 435 12.40 13.85 26.30
N GLN A 436 11.62 12.78 26.17
CA GLN A 436 10.26 12.68 26.70
C GLN A 436 9.92 11.24 27.09
N VAL A 437 8.88 11.11 27.90
CA VAL A 437 8.17 9.84 28.15
C VAL A 437 6.72 9.99 27.70
N THR A 438 6.11 8.89 27.28
CA THR A 438 4.75 8.88 26.74
C THR A 438 3.84 8.00 27.58
N LEU A 439 2.78 8.58 28.13
CA LEU A 439 1.73 7.85 28.84
C LEU A 439 0.60 7.50 27.88
N CYS A 440 0.20 6.23 27.88
CA CYS A 440 -0.87 5.68 27.05
C CYS A 440 -1.96 5.11 27.96
N ALA A 441 -3.10 5.80 28.09
CA ALA A 441 -4.25 5.33 28.84
C ALA A 441 -5.33 4.77 27.90
N SER A 442 -5.76 3.54 28.15
CA SER A 442 -6.79 2.85 27.37
C SER A 442 -7.96 2.46 28.27
N ASN A 443 -9.19 2.66 27.79
CA ASN A 443 -10.38 2.04 28.38
C ASN A 443 -10.88 0.85 27.56
N GLY A 444 -10.01 0.25 26.73
CA GLY A 444 -10.33 -0.85 25.83
C GLY A 444 -10.93 -0.42 24.49
N GLN A 445 -11.68 0.69 24.43
CA GLN A 445 -12.25 1.20 23.17
C GLN A 445 -11.61 2.51 22.69
N ASN A 446 -11.06 3.31 23.60
CA ASN A 446 -10.44 4.58 23.31
C ASN A 446 -9.05 4.69 23.94
N LEU A 447 -8.14 5.33 23.22
CA LEU A 447 -6.78 5.61 23.66
C LEU A 447 -6.60 7.11 23.89
N LYS A 448 -5.97 7.46 25.02
CA LYS A 448 -5.42 8.78 25.27
C LYS A 448 -3.90 8.67 25.39
N ILE A 449 -3.20 9.43 24.56
CA ILE A 449 -1.75 9.58 24.62
C ILE A 449 -1.43 10.94 25.26
N LYS A 450 -0.46 10.97 26.17
CA LYS A 450 0.12 12.20 26.73
C LYS A 450 1.63 12.05 26.82
N SER A 451 2.35 12.82 26.02
CA SER A 451 3.80 12.96 26.13
C SER A 451 4.14 14.01 27.19
N VAL A 452 5.21 13.75 27.94
CA VAL A 452 5.72 14.63 28.98
C VAL A 452 7.23 14.75 28.80
N LYS A 453 7.72 15.97 28.66
CA LYS A 453 9.13 16.28 28.44
C LYS A 453 9.95 16.05 29.70
N LEU A 454 11.23 15.74 29.52
CA LEU A 454 12.20 15.51 30.57
C LEU A 454 13.08 16.75 30.77
N GLN A 455 13.24 17.18 32.02
CA GLN A 455 14.00 18.36 32.37
C GLN A 455 15.46 18.22 31.93
N GLY A 456 16.01 19.30 31.35
CA GLY A 456 17.41 19.34 30.90
C GLY A 456 17.71 18.47 29.69
N ARG A 457 16.69 17.91 29.03
CA ARG A 457 16.85 17.09 27.81
C ARG A 457 16.16 17.77 26.63
N ASN A 458 16.91 17.96 25.55
CA ASN A 458 16.42 18.63 24.36
C ASN A 458 15.83 17.65 23.37
N GLU A 459 14.73 18.06 22.75
CA GLU A 459 14.20 17.37 21.58
C GLU A 459 15.28 17.32 20.48
N PRO A 460 15.54 16.15 19.88
CA PRO A 460 16.47 16.06 18.76
C PRO A 460 16.03 17.02 17.66
N ASN A 461 16.96 17.80 17.13
CA ASN A 461 16.72 18.57 15.92
C ASN A 461 16.62 17.58 14.76
N PHE A 462 15.40 17.14 14.46
CA PHE A 462 15.12 16.51 13.18
C PHE A 462 15.15 17.61 12.12
N MET A 463 16.01 17.47 11.11
CA MET A 463 15.83 18.26 9.89
C MET A 463 14.46 17.88 9.31
N GLU A 464 13.52 18.84 9.24
CA GLU A 464 12.37 18.69 8.37
C GLU A 464 12.90 18.54 6.94
N VAL A 465 12.77 17.33 6.38
CA VAL A 465 12.93 17.13 4.94
C VAL A 465 11.67 17.69 4.29
N SER A 466 11.62 19.01 4.12
CA SER A 466 10.55 19.66 3.37
C SER A 466 10.71 19.29 1.89
N ASN A 467 9.69 18.66 1.31
CA ASN A 467 9.51 18.43 -0.14
C ASN A 467 10.49 17.46 -0.83
N GLY A 468 10.75 16.30 -0.24
CA GLY A 468 11.28 15.15 -1.00
C GLY A 468 10.18 14.43 -1.76
N VAL A 469 10.32 14.24 -3.08
CA VAL A 469 9.51 13.29 -3.84
C VAL A 469 9.96 11.88 -3.46
N PHE A 470 9.04 11.06 -2.96
CA PHE A 470 9.33 9.69 -2.51
C PHE A 470 9.34 8.74 -3.70
N TYR A 471 10.46 8.05 -3.92
CA TYR A 471 10.55 6.93 -4.87
C TYR A 471 10.65 5.62 -4.10
N PRO A 472 9.62 4.76 -4.10
CA PRO A 472 9.73 3.43 -3.52
C PRO A 472 10.63 2.57 -4.41
N SER A 473 11.92 2.48 -4.09
CA SER A 473 12.82 1.55 -4.77
C SER A 473 12.73 0.18 -4.10
N ASN A 474 12.19 -0.82 -4.80
CA ASN A 474 12.03 -2.22 -4.36
C ASN A 474 10.90 -2.46 -3.36
N VAL A 475 9.67 -2.58 -3.86
CA VAL A 475 8.62 -3.35 -3.20
C VAL A 475 8.72 -4.78 -3.71
N THR A 476 9.33 -5.67 -2.92
CA THR A 476 9.21 -7.11 -3.18
C THR A 476 8.08 -7.69 -2.32
N PRO A 477 7.57 -8.89 -2.62
CA PRO A 477 6.61 -9.58 -1.74
C PRO A 477 7.15 -9.90 -0.33
N LEU A 478 8.43 -9.60 -0.04
CA LEU A 478 9.14 -9.88 1.21
C LEU A 478 9.49 -8.62 2.02
N GLY A 479 9.13 -7.42 1.54
CA GLY A 479 9.42 -6.14 2.21
C GLY A 479 9.79 -5.03 1.23
N ALA A 480 9.68 -3.78 1.70
CA ALA A 480 10.10 -2.58 0.98
C ALA A 480 11.36 -1.98 1.64
N ASN A 481 12.37 -1.63 0.84
CA ASN A 481 13.51 -0.84 1.31
C ASN A 481 13.39 0.58 0.74
N ILE A 482 13.06 1.57 1.56
CA ILE A 482 12.96 2.96 1.10
C ILE A 482 14.34 3.60 1.19
N TRP A 483 14.90 4.01 0.04
CA TRP A 483 16.11 4.83 0.02
C TRP A 483 15.71 6.31 -0.06
N MET A 484 16.19 7.12 0.87
CA MET A 484 15.99 8.57 0.87
C MET A 484 17.15 9.24 0.11
N ILE A 485 16.84 10.04 -0.91
CA ILE A 485 17.82 10.89 -1.59
C ILE A 485 17.40 12.34 -1.40
N ASN A 486 18.22 13.12 -0.69
CA ASN A 486 18.04 14.57 -0.59
C ASN A 486 18.58 15.24 -1.87
N PRO A 487 17.77 15.99 -2.65
CA PRO A 487 18.25 16.61 -3.89
C PRO A 487 19.20 17.81 -3.69
N ILE A 488 19.35 18.31 -2.46
CA ILE A 488 20.03 19.60 -2.20
C ILE A 488 21.52 19.44 -1.85
N THR A 489 21.99 18.24 -1.49
CA THR A 489 23.40 17.97 -1.24
C THR A 489 23.94 16.89 -2.18
N ALA A 490 24.29 17.28 -3.39
CA ALA A 490 25.17 16.48 -4.25
C ALA A 490 26.60 16.51 -3.68
N GLY A 491 26.82 15.71 -2.65
CA GLY A 491 28.12 15.43 -2.01
C GLY A 491 28.14 13.99 -1.48
N PRO A 492 29.31 13.37 -1.28
CA PRO A 492 29.45 11.92 -1.11
C PRO A 492 29.05 11.37 0.28
N SER A 493 28.38 12.14 1.15
CA SER A 493 27.88 11.64 2.43
C SER A 493 26.43 11.17 2.29
N LEU A 494 26.25 9.86 2.16
CA LEU A 494 24.96 9.18 2.28
C LEU A 494 24.65 9.00 3.77
N ASP A 495 23.79 9.86 4.33
CA ASP A 495 23.13 9.53 5.59
C ASP A 495 21.98 8.58 5.27
N SER A 496 22.15 7.30 5.59
CA SER A 496 21.12 6.27 5.39
C SER A 496 20.16 6.23 6.58
N PHE A 497 18.86 6.33 6.33
CA PHE A 497 17.82 6.06 7.34
C PHE A 497 17.07 4.78 6.98
N THR A 498 16.83 3.91 7.96
CA THR A 498 16.03 2.68 7.78
C THR A 498 14.64 2.88 8.39
N LEU A 499 13.59 2.85 7.57
CA LEU A 499 12.20 2.84 8.03
C LEU A 499 11.70 1.40 8.09
N GLN A 500 11.45 0.87 9.29
CA GLN A 500 10.78 -0.41 9.49
C GLN A 500 9.33 -0.18 9.91
N GLY A 501 8.38 -0.69 9.12
CA GLY A 501 6.96 -0.65 9.44
C GLY A 501 6.16 -1.61 8.55
N THR A 502 5.04 -2.10 9.06
CA THR A 502 4.08 -2.89 8.29
C THR A 502 3.20 -1.94 7.46
N VAL A 503 3.23 -2.09 6.14
CA VAL A 503 2.29 -1.40 5.24
C VAL A 503 0.93 -2.10 5.37
N GLY A 504 -0.07 -1.39 5.91
CA GLY A 504 -1.44 -1.87 6.09
C GLY A 504 -2.28 -1.83 4.82
#